data_AF-A0A7C3W9H1-F1
#
_entry.id   AF-A0A7C3W9H1-F1
#
_cell.length_a   1.000
_cell.length_b   1.000
_cell.length_c   1.000
_cell.angle_alpha   90.00
_cell.angle_beta   90.00
_cell.angle_gamma   90.00
#
_symmetry.space_group_name_H-M   'P 1'
#
loop_
_entity.id
_entity.type
_entity.pdbx_description
1 polymer ?
#
loop_
_entity_poly.entity_id
_entity_poly.type
_entity_poly.pdbx_seq_one_letter_code
_entity_poly.pdbx_strand_id
1 'polypeptide(L)'
;MTVEGILREIEKRLGELDERAKEAVKLALKLVQGETEKATEPVWQGENPPFEQMANLDIEERSRIMNELEERNREWLLRQCDKLQASWLVVVDGRVLRHGYGWGDFVTDAEKLQIAKWTGKMPLLFIHPKMLWIEEVAWSFLGIGDAYPTLPLALMGNNQRIDLVSDFDTGATGIFTDAEMLGRNGVIQILPTDQWLVGFHLGTAFVYCTKSLTIGLKADDGTERLERNFGVVCVFNWQQSPFVAVNPNRVALIGRDICLRLQPKITLDFANRQTLLSFQSLQ
;
A
#
# COMPACT_ATOMS: atom_id res chain seq x y z
N MET A 1 5.91 -38.36 25.46
CA MET A 1 6.68 -38.20 26.71
C MET A 1 5.99 -37.10 27.51
N THR A 2 5.57 -37.36 28.76
CA THR A 2 4.80 -36.37 29.55
C THR A 2 5.72 -35.29 30.15
N VAL A 3 5.17 -34.11 30.45
CA VAL A 3 5.91 -32.98 31.08
C VAL A 3 6.58 -33.42 32.39
N GLU A 4 5.89 -34.23 33.19
CA GLU A 4 6.43 -34.82 34.43
C GLU A 4 7.59 -35.80 34.17
N GLY A 5 7.55 -36.54 33.06
CA GLY A 5 8.64 -37.42 32.65
C GLY A 5 9.90 -36.66 32.25
N ILE A 6 9.73 -35.49 31.61
CA ILE A 6 10.85 -34.62 31.22
C ILE A 6 11.47 -33.95 32.45
N LEU A 7 10.66 -33.44 33.38
CA LEU A 7 11.14 -32.84 34.62
C LEU A 7 11.95 -33.86 35.46
N ARG A 8 11.45 -35.09 35.60
CA ARG A 8 12.18 -36.16 36.30
C ARG A 8 13.52 -36.53 35.67
N GLU A 9 13.60 -36.53 34.33
CA GLU A 9 14.86 -36.82 33.63
C GLU A 9 15.86 -35.66 33.76
N ILE A 10 15.39 -34.42 33.81
CA ILE A 10 16.23 -33.24 34.06
C ILE A 10 16.76 -33.27 35.49
N GLU A 11 15.91 -33.52 36.48
CA GLU A 11 16.31 -33.62 37.90
C GLU A 11 17.31 -34.75 38.13
N LYS A 12 17.16 -35.88 37.42
CA LYS A 12 18.12 -36.98 37.47
C LYS A 12 19.50 -36.61 36.95
N ARG A 13 19.60 -35.67 36.00
CA ARG A 13 20.87 -35.26 35.35
C ARG A 13 21.52 -34.06 36.01
N LEU A 14 20.73 -33.13 36.54
CA LEU A 14 21.18 -31.82 36.99
C LEU A 14 20.95 -31.56 38.49
N GLY A 15 20.33 -32.50 39.20
CA GLY A 15 19.94 -32.33 40.59
C GLY A 15 18.54 -31.73 40.74
N GLU A 16 18.07 -31.63 41.99
CA GLU A 16 16.72 -31.15 42.31
C GLU A 16 16.52 -29.72 41.80
N LEU A 17 15.46 -29.50 41.00
CA LEU A 17 15.13 -28.19 40.47
C LEU A 17 14.34 -27.40 41.51
N ASP A 18 14.64 -26.11 41.64
CA ASP A 18 13.75 -25.20 42.36
C ASP A 18 12.44 -24.96 41.59
N GLU A 19 11.43 -24.43 42.28
CA GLU A 19 10.10 -24.23 41.68
C GLU A 19 10.13 -23.26 40.48
N ARG A 20 11.06 -22.30 40.48
CA ARG A 20 11.21 -21.34 39.38
C ARG A 20 11.75 -22.01 38.12
N ALA A 21 12.70 -22.92 38.27
CA ALA A 21 13.27 -23.70 37.19
C ALA A 21 12.25 -24.72 36.64
N LYS A 22 11.44 -25.34 37.51
CA LYS A 22 10.32 -26.20 37.09
C LYS A 22 9.28 -25.44 36.28
N GLU A 23 8.92 -24.22 36.69
CA GLU A 23 8.02 -23.35 35.94
C GLU A 23 8.59 -22.94 34.57
N ALA A 24 9.87 -22.58 34.51
CA ALA A 24 10.53 -22.22 33.25
C ALA A 24 10.53 -23.39 32.24
N VAL A 25 10.80 -24.62 32.71
CA VAL A 25 10.76 -25.82 31.88
C VAL A 25 9.33 -26.12 31.40
N LYS A 26 8.31 -25.97 32.26
CA LYS A 26 6.90 -26.11 31.86
C LYS A 26 6.52 -25.09 30.79
N LEU A 27 6.97 -23.84 30.92
CA LEU A 27 6.69 -22.77 29.95
C LEU A 27 7.38 -23.04 28.60
N ALA A 28 8.64 -23.45 28.63
CA ALA A 28 9.39 -23.83 27.44
C ALA A 28 8.73 -25.03 26.73
N LEU A 29 8.23 -26.00 27.49
CA LEU A 29 7.51 -27.16 26.92
C LEU A 29 6.17 -26.78 26.30
N LYS A 30 5.41 -25.86 26.90
CA LYS A 30 4.19 -25.31 26.28
C LYS A 30 4.48 -24.62 24.95
N LEU A 31 5.56 -23.84 24.89
CA LEU A 31 6.02 -23.17 23.67
C LEU A 31 6.47 -24.18 22.59
N VAL A 32 7.19 -25.23 22.97
CA VAL A 32 7.66 -26.29 22.05
C VAL A 32 6.53 -27.21 21.59
N GLN A 33 5.53 -27.46 22.43
CA GLN A 33 4.37 -28.28 22.11
C GLN A 33 3.30 -27.54 21.28
N GLY A 34 3.53 -26.26 20.95
CA GLY A 34 2.57 -25.47 20.19
C GLY A 34 1.26 -25.22 20.93
N GLU A 35 1.24 -25.38 22.26
CA GLU A 35 0.17 -24.91 23.13
C GLU A 35 0.34 -23.40 23.35
N THR A 36 0.45 -22.64 22.26
CA THR A 36 -0.10 -21.29 22.28
C THR A 36 -1.60 -21.47 22.41
N GLU A 37 -2.22 -20.79 23.39
CA GLU A 37 -3.66 -20.59 23.38
C GLU A 37 -4.07 -20.31 21.93
N LYS A 38 -4.96 -21.13 21.35
CA LYS A 38 -5.47 -20.90 20.00
C LYS A 38 -5.99 -19.47 19.99
N ALA A 39 -5.19 -18.54 19.49
CA ALA A 39 -5.55 -17.15 19.43
C ALA A 39 -6.86 -17.12 18.65
N THR A 40 -7.94 -16.79 19.34
CA THR A 40 -9.29 -16.74 18.80
C THR A 40 -9.18 -16.03 17.46
N GLU A 41 -9.66 -16.67 16.38
CA GLU A 41 -9.59 -16.00 15.09
C GLU A 41 -10.32 -14.66 15.23
N PRO A 42 -9.70 -13.54 14.83
CA PRO A 42 -10.36 -12.26 14.88
C PRO A 42 -11.64 -12.40 14.05
N VAL A 43 -12.70 -11.79 14.55
CA VAL A 43 -14.00 -11.77 13.90
C VAL A 43 -14.27 -10.31 13.55
N TRP A 44 -14.88 -10.08 12.39
CA TRP A 44 -15.32 -8.76 12.00
C TRP A 44 -16.28 -8.15 13.03
N GLN A 45 -16.11 -6.85 13.30
CA GLN A 45 -16.87 -6.10 14.30
C GLN A 45 -17.52 -4.85 13.68
N GLY A 46 -18.85 -4.77 13.81
CA GLY A 46 -19.66 -3.66 13.31
C GLY A 46 -20.20 -3.88 11.90
N GLU A 47 -20.83 -2.85 11.34
CA GLU A 47 -21.39 -2.86 9.99
C GLU A 47 -20.81 -1.70 9.18
N ASN A 48 -20.71 -1.90 7.88
CA ASN A 48 -20.50 -0.81 6.95
C ASN A 48 -21.74 0.11 6.96
N PRO A 49 -21.54 1.43 6.92
CA PRO A 49 -22.65 2.39 6.93
C PRO A 49 -23.42 2.40 5.60
N PRO A 50 -24.70 2.81 5.58
CA PRO A 50 -25.47 2.90 4.33
C PRO A 50 -24.85 3.87 3.32
N PHE A 51 -24.74 3.45 2.06
CA PHE A 51 -24.06 4.25 1.02
C PHE A 51 -24.74 5.61 0.79
N GLU A 52 -26.08 5.64 0.73
CA GLU A 52 -26.82 6.89 0.50
C GLU A 52 -26.58 7.94 1.58
N GLN A 53 -26.41 7.51 2.84
CA GLN A 53 -26.11 8.42 3.95
C GLN A 53 -24.67 8.94 3.82
N MET A 54 -23.72 8.04 3.59
CA MET A 54 -22.29 8.38 3.45
C MET A 54 -22.00 9.26 2.23
N ALA A 55 -22.76 9.10 1.15
CA ALA A 55 -22.60 9.87 -0.07
C ALA A 55 -22.95 11.37 0.11
N ASN A 56 -23.78 11.70 1.10
CA ASN A 56 -24.16 13.07 1.42
C ASN A 56 -23.24 13.74 2.45
N LEU A 57 -22.33 12.97 3.06
CA LEU A 57 -21.31 13.51 3.96
C LEU A 57 -20.16 14.13 3.16
N ASP A 58 -19.51 15.13 3.76
CA ASP A 58 -18.21 15.55 3.29
C ASP A 58 -17.19 14.42 3.40
N ILE A 59 -16.06 14.57 2.71
CA ILE A 59 -15.05 13.51 2.68
C ILE A 59 -14.38 13.31 4.04
N GLU A 60 -14.26 14.34 4.88
CA GLU A 60 -13.59 14.24 6.19
C GLU A 60 -14.39 13.36 7.13
N GLU A 61 -15.68 13.66 7.29
CA GLU A 61 -16.61 12.92 8.12
C GLU A 61 -16.78 11.49 7.62
N ARG A 62 -16.91 11.31 6.29
CA ARG A 62 -16.96 9.98 5.68
C ARG A 62 -15.71 9.17 5.99
N SER A 63 -14.53 9.80 5.88
CA SER A 63 -13.25 9.13 6.11
C SER A 63 -13.06 8.76 7.58
N ARG A 64 -13.46 9.63 8.51
CA ARG A 64 -13.43 9.32 9.94
C ARG A 64 -14.19 8.02 10.26
N ILE A 65 -15.44 7.92 9.80
CA ILE A 65 -16.29 6.74 10.04
C ILE A 65 -15.65 5.48 9.45
N MET A 66 -15.14 5.57 8.22
CA MET A 66 -14.54 4.41 7.55
C MET A 66 -13.19 4.00 8.15
N ASN A 67 -12.37 4.97 8.60
CA ASN A 67 -11.10 4.70 9.26
C ASN A 67 -11.31 4.07 10.64
N GLU A 68 -12.32 4.51 11.41
CA GLU A 68 -12.69 3.83 12.67
C GLU A 68 -13.12 2.38 12.44
N LEU A 69 -13.87 2.11 11.35
CA LEU A 69 -14.25 0.76 10.96
C LEU A 69 -13.04 -0.08 10.55
N GLU A 70 -12.09 0.50 9.81
CA GLU A 70 -10.83 -0.15 9.45
C GLU A 70 -10.00 -0.49 10.69
N GLU A 71 -9.77 0.48 11.58
CA GLU A 71 -8.94 0.33 12.77
C GLU A 71 -9.46 -0.77 13.69
N ARG A 72 -10.77 -0.79 13.94
CA ARG A 72 -11.43 -1.84 14.74
C ARG A 72 -11.23 -3.23 14.14
N ASN A 73 -11.11 -3.33 12.82
CA ASN A 73 -11.02 -4.59 12.08
C ASN A 73 -9.63 -4.86 11.49
N ARG A 74 -8.60 -4.08 11.87
CA ARG A 74 -7.27 -4.11 11.23
C ARG A 74 -6.63 -5.49 11.28
N GLU A 75 -6.70 -6.18 12.42
CA GLU A 75 -6.17 -7.54 12.55
C GLU A 75 -6.90 -8.55 11.66
N TRP A 76 -8.23 -8.43 11.56
CA TRP A 76 -9.04 -9.27 10.68
C TRP A 76 -8.67 -9.03 9.21
N LEU A 77 -8.56 -7.77 8.80
CA LEU A 77 -8.20 -7.36 7.44
C LEU A 77 -6.82 -7.88 7.04
N LEU A 78 -5.82 -7.72 7.91
CA LEU A 78 -4.47 -8.27 7.69
C LEU A 78 -4.49 -9.80 7.54
N ARG A 79 -5.24 -10.51 8.39
CA ARG A 79 -5.37 -11.97 8.25
C ARG A 79 -6.07 -12.38 6.96
N GLN A 80 -7.06 -11.62 6.48
CA GLN A 80 -7.68 -11.91 5.18
C GLN A 80 -6.72 -11.67 4.02
N CYS A 81 -5.90 -10.62 4.09
CA CYS A 81 -4.80 -10.42 3.14
C CYS A 81 -3.85 -11.63 3.12
N ASP A 82 -3.41 -12.12 4.29
CA ASP A 82 -2.52 -13.28 4.35
C ASP A 82 -3.19 -14.55 3.79
N LYS A 83 -4.45 -14.82 4.17
CA LYS A 83 -5.22 -15.98 3.70
C LYS A 83 -5.45 -15.97 2.18
N LEU A 84 -5.72 -14.80 1.61
CA LEU A 84 -6.01 -14.61 0.19
C LEU A 84 -4.76 -14.28 -0.65
N GLN A 85 -3.60 -14.13 0.00
CA GLN A 85 -2.39 -13.57 -0.58
C GLN A 85 -2.64 -12.23 -1.29
N ALA A 86 -3.53 -11.42 -0.72
CA ALA A 86 -4.00 -10.18 -1.30
C ALA A 86 -3.25 -8.97 -0.74
N SER A 87 -3.02 -7.99 -1.60
CA SER A 87 -2.40 -6.70 -1.26
C SER A 87 -3.44 -5.61 -0.96
N TRP A 88 -4.68 -5.78 -1.40
CA TRP A 88 -5.79 -4.90 -1.06
C TRP A 88 -7.11 -5.67 -1.03
N LEU A 89 -8.09 -5.16 -0.29
CA LEU A 89 -9.42 -5.76 -0.10
C LEU A 89 -10.51 -4.70 -0.27
N VAL A 90 -11.66 -5.12 -0.80
CA VAL A 90 -12.92 -4.37 -0.71
C VAL A 90 -13.90 -5.20 0.13
N VAL A 91 -14.32 -4.64 1.26
CA VAL A 91 -15.07 -5.36 2.30
C VAL A 91 -16.39 -4.66 2.58
N VAL A 92 -17.45 -5.45 2.72
CA VAL A 92 -18.76 -5.01 3.24
C VAL A 92 -19.23 -6.03 4.28
N ASP A 93 -19.53 -5.55 5.48
CA ASP A 93 -20.08 -6.33 6.60
C ASP A 93 -19.28 -7.62 6.87
N GLY A 94 -17.95 -7.52 6.86
CA GLY A 94 -17.04 -8.64 7.10
C GLY A 94 -16.92 -9.63 5.95
N ARG A 95 -17.49 -9.33 4.79
CA ARG A 95 -17.33 -10.13 3.56
C ARG A 95 -16.38 -9.44 2.60
N VAL A 96 -15.31 -10.14 2.21
CA VAL A 96 -14.44 -9.71 1.11
C VAL A 96 -15.19 -9.89 -0.21
N LEU A 97 -15.47 -8.78 -0.91
CA LEU A 97 -16.19 -8.78 -2.19
C LEU A 97 -15.25 -8.68 -3.39
N ARG A 98 -14.11 -8.01 -3.21
CA ARG A 98 -13.00 -7.96 -4.17
C ARG A 98 -11.67 -7.96 -3.43
N HIS A 99 -10.64 -8.45 -4.10
CA HIS A 99 -9.25 -8.36 -3.67
C HIS A 99 -8.35 -8.41 -4.90
N GLY A 100 -7.09 -8.03 -4.73
CA GLY A 100 -6.08 -8.15 -5.77
C GLY A 100 -4.68 -8.21 -5.19
N TYR A 101 -3.70 -8.32 -6.06
CA TYR A 101 -2.34 -8.74 -5.72
C TYR A 101 -1.34 -7.60 -5.80
N GLY A 102 -1.68 -6.48 -6.43
CA GLY A 102 -0.79 -5.34 -6.52
C GLY A 102 -1.48 -4.08 -7.04
N TRP A 103 -0.68 -3.14 -7.55
CA TRP A 103 -1.19 -1.94 -8.19
C TRP A 103 -1.73 -2.19 -9.59
N GLY A 104 -1.22 -3.20 -10.31
CA GLY A 104 -1.63 -3.49 -11.70
C GLY A 104 -3.00 -4.16 -11.88
N ASP A 105 -3.67 -4.53 -10.79
CA ASP A 105 -5.03 -5.10 -10.80
C ASP A 105 -5.98 -4.33 -9.88
N PHE A 106 -5.64 -3.10 -9.52
CA PHE A 106 -6.30 -2.32 -8.48
C PHE A 106 -7.77 -1.99 -8.80
N VAL A 107 -8.62 -1.99 -7.78
CA VAL A 107 -10.06 -1.71 -7.92
C VAL A 107 -10.32 -0.34 -8.53
N THR A 108 -11.25 -0.30 -9.49
CA THR A 108 -11.67 0.94 -10.16
C THR A 108 -12.77 1.68 -9.40
N ASP A 109 -12.92 2.98 -9.68
CA ASP A 109 -14.01 3.78 -9.14
C ASP A 109 -15.40 3.24 -9.52
N ALA A 110 -15.53 2.73 -10.75
CA ALA A 110 -16.76 2.12 -11.24
C ALA A 110 -17.13 0.85 -10.45
N GLU A 111 -16.14 0.00 -10.16
CA GLU A 111 -16.34 -1.21 -9.36
C GLU A 111 -16.72 -0.86 -7.91
N LYS A 112 -16.05 0.10 -7.28
CA LYS A 112 -16.42 0.59 -5.93
C LYS A 112 -17.88 1.06 -5.91
N LEU A 113 -18.29 1.85 -6.91
CA LEU A 113 -19.66 2.34 -7.02
C LEU A 113 -20.67 1.21 -7.27
N GLN A 114 -20.33 0.23 -8.10
CA GLN A 114 -21.18 -0.93 -8.36
C GLN A 114 -21.41 -1.74 -7.09
N ILE A 115 -20.34 -2.00 -6.32
CA ILE A 115 -20.41 -2.68 -5.03
C ILE A 115 -21.28 -1.89 -4.05
N ALA A 116 -21.07 -0.57 -3.96
CA ALA A 116 -21.86 0.29 -3.06
C ALA A 116 -23.36 0.26 -3.40
N LYS A 117 -23.71 0.37 -4.68
CA LYS A 117 -25.10 0.33 -5.16
C LYS A 117 -25.76 -1.04 -4.93
N TRP A 118 -25.04 -2.12 -5.22
CA TRP A 118 -25.59 -3.47 -5.09
C TRP A 118 -25.78 -3.90 -3.63
N THR A 119 -24.86 -3.51 -2.75
CA THR A 119 -24.94 -3.85 -1.31
C THR A 119 -25.78 -2.86 -0.51
N GLY A 120 -25.99 -1.63 -1.02
CA GLY A 120 -26.60 -0.53 -0.27
C GLY A 120 -25.70 0.05 0.82
N LYS A 121 -24.44 -0.39 0.92
CA LYS A 121 -23.49 -0.04 1.97
C LYS A 121 -22.24 0.61 1.38
N MET A 122 -21.60 1.50 2.12
CA MET A 122 -20.32 2.09 1.74
C MET A 122 -19.21 1.03 1.86
N PRO A 123 -18.56 0.62 0.76
CA PRO A 123 -17.50 -0.39 0.82
C PRO A 123 -16.26 0.15 1.53
N LEU A 124 -15.67 -0.67 2.39
CA LEU A 124 -14.36 -0.38 2.99
C LEU A 124 -13.27 -0.85 2.02
N LEU A 125 -12.43 0.07 1.56
CA LEU A 125 -11.19 -0.25 0.85
C LEU A 125 -10.05 -0.36 1.85
N PHE A 126 -9.45 -1.54 1.98
CA PHE A 126 -8.25 -1.75 2.77
C PHE A 126 -7.06 -1.97 1.85
N ILE A 127 -5.95 -1.27 2.12
CA ILE A 127 -4.69 -1.40 1.40
C ILE A 127 -3.66 -1.94 2.40
N HIS A 128 -3.05 -3.06 2.07
CA HIS A 128 -2.03 -3.64 2.92
C HIS A 128 -0.85 -2.66 3.06
N PRO A 129 -0.34 -2.36 4.27
CA PRO A 129 0.71 -1.34 4.48
C PRO A 129 1.96 -1.51 3.61
N LYS A 130 2.33 -2.76 3.31
CA LYS A 130 3.42 -3.10 2.38
C LYS A 130 3.29 -2.48 0.98
N MET A 131 2.06 -2.22 0.52
CA MET A 131 1.85 -1.57 -0.77
C MET A 131 2.29 -0.10 -0.76
N LEU A 132 2.39 0.53 0.42
CA LEU A 132 2.80 1.92 0.59
C LEU A 132 4.28 2.04 0.97
N TRP A 133 5.01 0.91 1.01
CA TRP A 133 6.42 0.93 1.39
C TRP A 133 7.26 1.71 0.38
N ILE A 134 8.07 2.58 0.95
CA ILE A 134 9.15 3.29 0.29
C ILE A 134 10.38 2.91 1.11
N GLU A 135 11.37 2.30 0.48
CA GLU A 135 12.60 1.92 1.18
C GLU A 135 13.35 3.18 1.60
N GLU A 136 13.34 3.48 2.90
CA GLU A 136 14.02 4.61 3.51
C GLU A 136 15.44 4.21 3.91
N VAL A 137 16.27 3.86 2.92
CA VAL A 137 17.71 3.71 3.16
C VAL A 137 18.33 5.09 3.03
N ALA A 138 18.97 5.57 4.10
CA ALA A 138 19.67 6.84 4.07
C ALA A 138 20.74 6.82 2.97
N TRP A 139 20.55 7.66 1.95
CA TRP A 139 21.65 8.06 1.09
C TRP A 139 22.66 8.79 1.98
N SER A 140 23.92 8.34 1.97
CA SER A 140 25.01 9.07 2.62
C SER A 140 25.12 10.48 2.02
N PHE A 141 25.40 11.49 2.85
CA PHE A 141 25.52 12.90 2.42
C PHE A 141 26.53 13.06 1.26
N LEU A 142 26.07 13.45 0.06
CA LEU A 142 26.93 13.57 -1.14
C LEU A 142 27.37 15.01 -1.47
N GLY A 143 26.84 16.04 -0.80
CA GLY A 143 27.12 17.43 -1.18
C GLY A 143 26.53 17.81 -2.56
N ILE A 144 26.70 19.08 -2.92
CA ILE A 144 26.00 19.75 -4.03
C ILE A 144 26.43 19.17 -5.39
N GLY A 145 25.48 18.52 -6.07
CA GLY A 145 25.65 17.99 -7.43
C GLY A 145 24.58 16.96 -7.83
N ASP A 146 23.38 17.07 -7.27
CA ASP A 146 22.36 16.03 -7.34
C ASP A 146 21.67 16.01 -8.71
N ALA A 147 21.84 14.90 -9.42
CA ALA A 147 21.03 14.53 -10.58
C ALA A 147 20.29 13.27 -10.19
N TYR A 148 19.10 13.46 -9.61
CA TYR A 148 18.26 12.35 -9.19
C TYR A 148 17.65 11.65 -10.42
N PRO A 149 17.60 10.30 -10.47
CA PRO A 149 16.96 9.60 -11.57
C PRO A 149 15.51 10.01 -11.76
N THR A 150 15.11 10.25 -13.01
CA THR A 150 13.73 10.64 -13.35
C THR A 150 13.21 9.85 -14.54
N LEU A 151 11.91 9.58 -14.58
CA LEU A 151 11.26 8.96 -15.73
C LEU A 151 10.12 9.84 -16.29
N PRO A 152 9.97 9.91 -17.62
CA PRO A 152 8.79 10.50 -18.24
C PRO A 152 7.58 9.57 -18.05
N LEU A 153 6.50 10.14 -17.55
CA LEU A 153 5.29 9.43 -17.14
C LEU A 153 4.06 10.16 -17.66
N ALA A 154 3.10 9.38 -18.14
CA ALA A 154 1.77 9.87 -18.44
C ALA A 154 0.75 9.29 -17.48
N LEU A 155 -0.08 10.14 -16.91
CA LEU A 155 -1.22 9.76 -16.08
C LEU A 155 -2.51 10.10 -16.82
N MET A 156 -3.37 9.10 -17.01
CA MET A 156 -4.60 9.22 -17.80
C MET A 156 -5.81 8.71 -17.03
N GLY A 157 -6.85 9.54 -16.98
CA GLY A 157 -8.11 9.28 -16.29
C GLY A 157 -9.16 10.29 -16.72
N ASN A 158 -10.44 9.91 -16.66
CA ASN A 158 -11.57 10.77 -17.08
C ASN A 158 -11.40 11.41 -18.48
N ASN A 159 -10.81 10.68 -19.43
CA ASN A 159 -10.46 11.16 -20.78
C ASN A 159 -9.49 12.36 -20.81
N GLN A 160 -8.82 12.65 -19.69
CA GLN A 160 -7.74 13.62 -19.58
C GLN A 160 -6.39 12.90 -19.50
N ARG A 161 -5.34 13.62 -19.86
CA ARG A 161 -3.95 13.16 -19.81
C ARG A 161 -3.09 14.29 -19.26
N ILE A 162 -2.15 13.92 -18.39
CA ILE A 162 -1.05 14.79 -17.98
C ILE A 162 0.27 14.04 -18.19
N ASP A 163 1.22 14.72 -18.82
CA ASP A 163 2.59 14.23 -18.99
C ASP A 163 3.48 14.90 -17.92
N LEU A 164 4.28 14.10 -17.22
CA LEU A 164 5.12 14.49 -16.11
C LEU A 164 6.52 13.94 -16.29
N VAL A 165 7.49 14.57 -15.64
CA VAL A 165 8.81 13.99 -15.36
C VAL A 165 8.85 13.77 -13.86
N SER A 166 9.00 12.52 -13.45
CA SER A 166 8.83 12.13 -12.04
C SER A 166 10.10 11.49 -11.51
N ASP A 167 10.34 11.67 -10.21
CA ASP A 167 11.47 11.04 -9.53
C ASP A 167 11.28 9.52 -9.56
N PHE A 168 12.31 8.80 -10.02
CA PHE A 168 12.29 7.34 -10.07
C PHE A 168 12.96 6.78 -8.82
N ASP A 169 12.21 5.98 -8.07
CA ASP A 169 12.67 5.38 -6.83
C ASP A 169 12.30 3.89 -6.81
N THR A 170 13.30 3.03 -7.01
CA THR A 170 13.10 1.58 -6.94
C THR A 170 12.69 1.09 -5.56
N GLY A 171 12.97 1.87 -4.51
CA GLY A 171 12.56 1.62 -3.14
C GLY A 171 11.05 1.77 -2.94
N ALA A 172 10.39 2.61 -3.74
CA ALA A 172 8.94 2.72 -3.77
C ALA A 172 8.31 1.56 -4.58
N THR A 173 7.20 1.03 -4.10
CA THR A 173 6.37 0.04 -4.81
C THR A 173 5.55 0.71 -5.93
N GLY A 174 4.75 1.71 -5.57
CA GLY A 174 3.73 2.32 -6.43
C GLY A 174 4.08 3.73 -6.93
N ILE A 175 3.08 4.39 -7.50
CA ILE A 175 3.18 5.78 -7.96
C ILE A 175 2.49 6.69 -6.92
N PHE A 176 3.18 7.74 -6.48
CA PHE A 176 2.68 8.75 -5.56
C PHE A 176 2.70 10.12 -6.24
N THR A 177 1.63 10.87 -6.19
CA THR A 177 1.54 12.19 -6.85
C THR A 177 0.49 13.10 -6.22
N ASP A 178 0.55 14.39 -6.56
CA ASP A 178 -0.31 15.46 -6.08
C ASP A 178 -1.77 15.27 -6.53
N ALA A 179 -2.66 15.04 -5.55
CA ALA A 179 -4.09 14.86 -5.78
C ALA A 179 -4.75 16.13 -6.35
N GLU A 180 -4.37 17.30 -5.85
CA GLU A 180 -4.90 18.58 -6.27
C GLU A 180 -4.46 18.93 -7.71
N MET A 181 -3.23 18.61 -8.09
CA MET A 181 -2.75 18.74 -9.48
C MET A 181 -3.58 17.86 -10.41
N LEU A 182 -3.77 16.57 -10.07
CA LEU A 182 -4.57 15.66 -10.88
C LEU A 182 -6.03 16.12 -10.99
N GLY A 183 -6.60 16.61 -9.89
CA GLY A 183 -7.96 17.15 -9.85
C GLY A 183 -8.14 18.41 -10.71
N ARG A 184 -7.21 19.38 -10.62
CA ARG A 184 -7.23 20.61 -11.44
C ARG A 184 -7.12 20.32 -12.95
N ASN A 185 -6.38 19.27 -13.31
CA ASN A 185 -6.25 18.81 -14.70
C ASN A 185 -7.38 17.86 -15.13
N GLY A 186 -8.36 17.58 -14.26
CA GLY A 186 -9.50 16.72 -14.56
C GLY A 186 -9.16 15.23 -14.72
N VAL A 187 -7.92 14.81 -14.45
CA VAL A 187 -7.47 13.40 -14.55
C VAL A 187 -8.19 12.54 -13.51
N ILE A 188 -8.45 13.10 -12.34
CA ILE A 188 -9.21 12.45 -11.26
C ILE A 188 -10.36 13.33 -10.81
N GLN A 189 -11.32 12.70 -10.13
CA GLN A 189 -12.37 13.37 -9.38
C GLN A 189 -12.54 12.66 -8.04
N ILE A 190 -12.88 13.42 -7.00
CA ILE A 190 -13.23 12.84 -5.70
C ILE A 190 -14.70 12.43 -5.75
N LEU A 191 -14.96 11.16 -5.48
CA LEU A 191 -16.25 10.51 -5.56
C LEU A 191 -16.81 10.22 -4.17
N PRO A 192 -18.13 10.01 -4.06
CA PRO A 192 -18.78 9.57 -2.82
C PRO A 192 -18.24 8.25 -2.25
N THR A 193 -17.61 7.41 -3.09
CA THR A 193 -16.98 6.15 -2.71
C THR A 193 -15.52 6.29 -2.27
N ASP A 194 -14.96 7.50 -2.31
CA ASP A 194 -13.59 7.75 -1.85
C ASP A 194 -13.54 8.07 -0.37
N GLN A 195 -12.42 7.69 0.24
CA GLN A 195 -12.04 7.98 1.62
C GLN A 195 -10.60 8.48 1.66
N TRP A 196 -10.32 9.38 2.60
CA TRP A 196 -8.99 9.79 2.99
C TRP A 196 -8.37 8.72 3.88
N LEU A 197 -7.28 8.17 3.36
CA LEU A 197 -6.41 7.21 4.02
C LEU A 197 -5.19 7.94 4.57
N VAL A 198 -4.56 7.36 5.58
CA VAL A 198 -3.33 7.89 6.18
C VAL A 198 -2.18 6.92 5.93
N GLY A 199 -1.13 7.42 5.30
CA GLY A 199 0.14 6.71 5.10
C GLY A 199 1.26 7.40 5.87
N PHE A 200 2.44 6.79 5.89
CA PHE A 200 3.63 7.35 6.53
C PHE A 200 4.82 7.28 5.59
N HIS A 201 5.60 8.36 5.53
CA HIS A 201 6.87 8.43 4.83
C HIS A 201 7.82 9.34 5.61
N LEU A 202 9.07 8.90 5.80
CA LEU A 202 10.09 9.54 6.63
C LEU A 202 9.58 9.84 8.05
N GLY A 203 8.86 8.86 8.63
CA GLY A 203 8.21 8.99 9.94
C GLY A 203 7.08 10.02 10.02
N THR A 204 6.71 10.67 8.90
CA THR A 204 5.70 11.72 8.84
C THR A 204 4.44 11.20 8.15
N ALA A 205 3.28 11.48 8.73
CA ALA A 205 2.01 11.08 8.14
C ALA A 205 1.69 11.90 6.88
N PHE A 206 1.03 11.29 5.91
CA PHE A 206 0.43 11.97 4.76
C PHE A 206 -0.97 11.43 4.50
N VAL A 207 -1.85 12.30 4.03
CA VAL A 207 -3.22 11.94 3.68
C VAL A 207 -3.29 11.67 2.19
N TYR A 208 -4.00 10.62 1.79
CA TYR A 208 -4.12 10.26 0.39
C TYR A 208 -5.48 9.62 0.08
N CYS A 209 -5.80 9.55 -1.20
CA CYS A 209 -6.76 8.59 -1.74
C CYS A 209 -6.10 7.79 -2.86
N THR A 210 -6.76 6.73 -3.33
CA THR A 210 -6.25 5.94 -4.45
C THR A 210 -7.16 6.02 -5.65
N LYS A 211 -6.56 6.11 -6.83
CA LYS A 211 -7.25 6.11 -8.11
C LYS A 211 -6.67 5.05 -9.03
N SER A 212 -7.54 4.37 -9.77
CA SER A 212 -7.14 3.46 -10.83
C SER A 212 -7.06 4.24 -12.13
N LEU A 213 -5.85 4.37 -12.68
CA LEU A 213 -5.54 5.18 -13.86
C LEU A 213 -4.93 4.33 -14.97
N THR A 214 -4.95 4.86 -16.19
CA THR A 214 -4.04 4.35 -17.22
C THR A 214 -2.71 5.09 -17.10
N ILE A 215 -1.61 4.35 -17.14
CA ILE A 215 -0.26 4.85 -16.96
C ILE A 215 0.53 4.62 -18.24
N GLY A 216 1.26 5.64 -18.69
CA GLY A 216 2.18 5.53 -19.82
C GLY A 216 3.62 5.77 -19.38
N LEU A 217 4.55 4.92 -19.84
CA LEU A 217 5.99 5.22 -19.81
C LEU A 217 6.45 5.48 -21.23
N LYS A 218 7.16 6.60 -21.41
CA LYS A 218 7.65 7.05 -22.71
C LYS A 218 9.16 6.82 -22.83
N ALA A 219 9.59 6.14 -23.88
CA ALA A 219 10.99 5.93 -24.20
C ALA A 219 11.60 7.15 -24.90
N ASP A 220 12.92 7.21 -24.91
CA ASP A 220 13.68 8.29 -25.54
C ASP A 220 13.52 8.31 -27.07
N ASP A 221 13.23 7.15 -27.67
CA ASP A 221 12.90 7.02 -29.10
C ASP A 221 11.46 7.46 -29.44
N GLY A 222 10.70 7.90 -28.42
CA GLY A 222 9.32 8.35 -28.54
C GLY A 222 8.28 7.23 -28.44
N THR A 223 8.68 5.97 -28.35
CA THR A 223 7.74 4.85 -28.14
C THR A 223 7.11 4.93 -26.75
N GLU A 224 5.86 4.47 -26.62
CA GLU A 224 5.12 4.50 -25.35
C GLU A 224 4.54 3.12 -25.08
N ARG A 225 4.64 2.67 -23.82
CA ARG A 225 3.89 1.51 -23.33
C ARG A 225 2.91 1.94 -22.25
N LEU A 226 1.73 1.33 -22.27
CA LEU A 226 0.61 1.69 -21.42
C LEU A 226 0.21 0.51 -20.52
N GLU A 227 -0.06 0.79 -19.25
CA GLU A 227 -0.76 -0.13 -18.34
C GLU A 227 -2.11 0.47 -17.96
N ARG A 228 -3.19 -0.30 -18.09
CA ARG A 228 -4.53 0.15 -17.72
C ARG A 228 -4.86 -0.27 -16.29
N ASN A 229 -5.73 0.50 -15.65
CA ASN A 229 -6.25 0.24 -14.31
C ASN A 229 -5.17 0.06 -13.23
N PHE A 230 -4.08 0.80 -13.34
CA PHE A 230 -3.02 0.79 -12.35
C PHE A 230 -3.40 1.71 -11.18
N GLY A 231 -3.31 1.22 -9.95
CA GLY A 231 -3.55 2.01 -8.76
C GLY A 231 -2.45 3.05 -8.52
N VAL A 232 -2.87 4.28 -8.29
CA VAL A 232 -2.01 5.44 -8.00
C VAL A 232 -2.43 6.03 -6.67
N VAL A 233 -1.43 6.37 -5.84
CA VAL A 233 -1.60 7.05 -4.56
C VAL A 233 -1.63 8.56 -4.82
N CYS A 234 -2.82 9.14 -4.70
CA CYS A 234 -3.05 10.58 -4.86
C CYS A 234 -2.95 11.23 -3.48
N VAL A 235 -1.82 11.85 -3.19
CA VAL A 235 -1.50 12.47 -1.91
C VAL A 235 -2.05 13.90 -1.88
N PHE A 236 -2.77 14.24 -0.82
CA PHE A 236 -3.29 15.58 -0.58
C PHE A 236 -2.22 16.46 0.07
N ASN A 237 -2.31 17.77 -0.17
CA ASN A 237 -1.37 18.77 0.29
C ASN A 237 0.09 18.41 -0.05
N TRP A 238 0.33 17.97 -1.30
CA TRP A 238 1.64 17.46 -1.75
C TRP A 238 2.84 18.33 -1.34
N GLN A 239 2.72 19.64 -1.49
CA GLN A 239 3.78 20.61 -1.16
C GLN A 239 4.07 20.73 0.33
N GLN A 240 3.21 20.20 1.20
CA GLN A 240 3.37 20.13 2.65
C GLN A 240 3.64 18.69 3.12
N SER A 241 3.74 17.75 2.18
CA SER A 241 3.92 16.33 2.46
C SER A 241 5.41 15.97 2.60
N PRO A 242 5.76 14.82 3.22
CA PRO A 242 7.14 14.36 3.32
C PRO A 242 7.81 14.10 1.97
N PHE A 243 7.04 13.92 0.88
CA PHE A 243 7.59 13.62 -0.44
C PHE A 243 8.42 14.76 -1.03
N VAL A 244 8.20 16.00 -0.62
CA VAL A 244 8.94 17.17 -1.12
C VAL A 244 10.04 17.65 -0.16
N ALA A 245 10.25 16.94 0.97
CA ALA A 245 11.19 17.36 2.00
C ALA A 245 12.64 17.45 1.50
N VAL A 246 13.03 16.55 0.58
CA VAL A 246 14.37 16.54 -0.04
C VAL A 246 14.38 17.33 -1.36
N ASN A 247 13.34 17.19 -2.18
CA ASN A 247 13.21 17.87 -3.47
C ASN A 247 11.88 18.67 -3.50
N PRO A 248 11.90 19.98 -3.22
CA PRO A 248 10.71 20.83 -3.26
C PRO A 248 10.00 20.88 -4.62
N ASN A 249 10.71 20.58 -5.71
CA ASN A 249 10.17 20.61 -7.07
C ASN A 249 9.63 19.24 -7.53
N ARG A 250 9.68 18.20 -6.68
CA ARG A 250 9.13 16.89 -7.02
C ARG A 250 7.64 17.02 -7.28
N VAL A 251 7.17 16.44 -8.39
CA VAL A 251 5.74 16.44 -8.78
C VAL A 251 5.09 15.06 -8.66
N ALA A 252 5.91 14.01 -8.67
CA ALA A 252 5.50 12.63 -8.49
C ALA A 252 6.72 11.77 -8.15
N LEU A 253 6.44 10.61 -7.54
CA LEU A 253 7.38 9.52 -7.29
C LEU A 253 6.89 8.29 -8.07
N ILE A 254 7.77 7.67 -8.84
CA ILE A 254 7.50 6.43 -9.58
C ILE A 254 8.26 5.28 -8.94
N GLY A 255 7.50 4.30 -8.47
CA GLY A 255 8.01 3.05 -7.93
C GLY A 255 8.31 1.99 -8.98
N ARG A 256 8.85 0.87 -8.50
CA ARG A 256 9.29 -0.27 -9.32
C ARG A 256 8.15 -1.03 -9.98
N ASP A 257 6.94 -1.07 -9.42
CA ASP A 257 5.91 -2.02 -9.88
C ASP A 257 5.44 -1.74 -11.32
N ILE A 258 5.31 -0.47 -11.69
CA ILE A 258 4.98 -0.11 -13.09
C ILE A 258 6.11 -0.47 -14.05
N CYS A 259 7.37 -0.37 -13.60
CA CYS A 259 8.53 -0.77 -14.40
C CYS A 259 8.59 -2.28 -14.58
N LEU A 260 8.32 -3.06 -13.51
CA LEU A 260 8.22 -4.52 -13.61
C LEU A 260 7.13 -4.95 -14.58
N ARG A 261 6.04 -4.18 -14.65
CA ARG A 261 4.91 -4.45 -15.52
C ARG A 261 5.17 -4.13 -16.99
N LEU A 262 5.65 -2.92 -17.28
CA LEU A 262 5.89 -2.45 -18.64
C LEU A 262 7.25 -2.88 -19.22
N GLN A 263 8.12 -3.40 -18.36
CA GLN A 263 9.46 -3.92 -18.67
C GLN A 263 10.30 -2.95 -19.54
N PRO A 264 10.45 -1.67 -19.13
CA PRO A 264 11.42 -0.80 -19.77
C PRO A 264 12.84 -1.25 -19.40
N LYS A 265 13.79 -0.99 -20.30
CA LYS A 265 15.21 -0.94 -19.95
C LYS A 265 15.54 0.50 -19.56
N ILE A 266 15.86 0.69 -18.28
CA ILE A 266 16.27 1.98 -17.72
C ILE A 266 17.78 1.97 -17.53
N THR A 267 18.46 3.00 -18.04
CA THR A 267 19.91 3.19 -17.91
C THR A 267 20.18 4.49 -17.16
N LEU A 268 20.93 4.41 -16.06
CA LEU A 268 21.41 5.58 -15.33
C LEU A 268 22.79 5.96 -15.88
N ASP A 269 22.85 7.06 -16.63
CA ASP A 269 24.09 7.61 -17.17
C ASP A 269 24.60 8.72 -16.26
N PHE A 270 25.44 8.35 -15.30
CA PHE A 270 26.04 9.29 -14.35
C PHE A 270 27.02 10.27 -15.01
N ALA A 271 27.65 9.89 -16.13
CA ALA A 271 28.60 10.76 -16.83
C ALA A 271 27.88 11.96 -17.46
N ASN A 272 26.70 11.70 -18.05
CA ASN A 272 25.86 12.72 -18.67
C ASN A 272 24.74 13.25 -17.74
N ARG A 273 24.60 12.67 -16.54
CA ARG A 273 23.54 13.00 -15.57
C ARG A 273 22.14 12.80 -16.16
N GLN A 274 21.94 11.68 -16.84
CA GLN A 274 20.69 11.36 -17.55
C GLN A 274 20.13 10.02 -17.11
N THR A 275 18.81 9.89 -17.17
CA THR A 275 18.11 8.62 -17.12
C THR A 275 17.56 8.34 -18.51
N LEU A 276 17.96 7.24 -19.10
CA LEU A 276 17.53 6.82 -20.43
C LEU A 276 16.53 5.67 -20.31
N LEU A 277 15.44 5.73 -21.07
CA LEU A 277 14.41 4.70 -21.13
C LEU A 277 14.28 4.17 -22.56
N SER A 278 14.34 2.86 -22.70
CA SER A 278 14.07 2.15 -23.96
C SER A 278 13.19 0.94 -23.73
N PHE A 279 12.47 0.51 -24.76
CA PHE A 279 11.74 -0.75 -24.73
C PHE A 279 12.43 -1.77 -25.64
N GLN A 280 12.67 -2.97 -25.12
CA GLN A 280 13.14 -4.06 -25.97
C GLN A 280 12.01 -4.46 -26.93
N SER A 281 12.35 -4.64 -28.21
CA SER A 281 11.46 -5.27 -29.17
C SER A 281 11.07 -6.65 -28.62
N LEU A 282 9.77 -6.94 -28.54
CA LEU A 282 9.32 -8.29 -28.21
C LEU A 282 9.87 -9.24 -29.29
N GLN A 283 10.71 -10.18 -28.90
CA GLN A 283 11.14 -11.31 -29.75
C GLN A 283 10.04 -12.36 -29.81
#